data_AF-A0AA35UGY0-F1
#
_entry.id   AF-A0AA35UGY0-F1
#
_cell.length_a   1.000
_cell.length_b   1.000
_cell.length_c   1.000
_cell.angle_alpha   90.00
_cell.angle_beta   90.00
_cell.angle_gamma   90.00
#
_symmetry.space_group_name_H-M   'P 1'
#
loop_
_entity.id
_entity.type
_entity.pdbx_description
1 polymer ?
#
loop_
_entity_poly.entity_id
_entity_poly.type
_entity_poly.pdbx_seq_one_letter_code
_entity_poly.pdbx_strand_id
1 'polypeptide(L)'
;MSKIFVPTVMLFSLLAVTPVMGRAHAATGAGNSACWTSDPGDEERPEITCRDLSEATLKALENKTSKEIVQFFGVPGKEHKPTHFEGMDNSTGRYSGNVDLTYVHGRVRAIDALVAQAQADGSASEMVRFIWNPEKNRICSDFPQSRNRCPDE
;
A
#
# COMPACT_ATOMS: atom_id res chain seq x y z
N MET A 1 -78.93 10.80 16.77
CA MET A 1 -78.12 11.81 16.03
C MET A 1 -76.98 12.25 16.93
N SER A 2 -75.82 12.54 16.32
CA SER A 2 -74.57 13.06 16.91
C SER A 2 -73.63 12.08 17.62
N LYS A 3 -72.66 11.59 16.84
CA LYS A 3 -71.36 11.06 17.29
C LYS A 3 -70.44 12.25 17.61
N ILE A 4 -69.81 12.25 18.78
CA ILE A 4 -68.70 13.17 19.09
C ILE A 4 -67.41 12.35 18.98
N PHE A 5 -66.58 12.75 18.03
CA PHE A 5 -65.29 12.16 17.71
C PHE A 5 -64.21 12.94 18.49
N VAL A 6 -63.42 12.28 19.32
CA VAL A 6 -62.23 12.84 19.97
C VAL A 6 -61.00 12.34 19.20
N PRO A 7 -60.16 13.20 18.63
CA PRO A 7 -58.89 12.75 18.07
C PRO A 7 -57.83 12.74 19.18
N THR A 8 -57.40 11.54 19.55
CA THR A 8 -56.16 11.32 20.30
C THR A 8 -54.98 11.68 19.40
N VAL A 9 -54.27 12.76 19.72
CA VAL A 9 -53.04 13.16 19.06
C VAL A 9 -51.93 12.19 19.49
N MET A 10 -51.54 11.27 18.61
CA MET A 10 -50.28 10.54 18.78
C MET A 10 -49.13 11.38 18.23
N LEU A 11 -48.29 11.86 19.15
CA LEU A 11 -47.04 12.54 18.87
C LEU A 11 -46.00 11.48 18.45
N PHE A 12 -45.77 11.31 17.15
CA PHE A 12 -44.64 10.51 16.64
C PHE A 12 -43.37 11.36 16.67
N SER A 13 -42.52 11.14 17.67
CA SER A 13 -41.16 11.68 17.69
C SER A 13 -40.31 10.99 16.61
N LEU A 14 -40.12 11.66 15.47
CA LEU A 14 -39.12 11.31 14.48
C LEU A 14 -37.72 11.56 15.06
N LEU A 15 -37.08 10.50 15.56
CA LEU A 15 -35.62 10.48 15.74
C LEU A 15 -34.98 10.48 14.35
N ALA A 16 -34.57 11.66 13.90
CA ALA A 16 -33.69 11.79 12.74
C ALA A 16 -32.33 11.18 13.08
N VAL A 17 -32.13 9.92 12.71
CA VAL A 17 -30.79 9.33 12.63
C VAL A 17 -30.09 10.01 11.47
N THR A 18 -29.33 11.07 11.76
CA THR A 18 -28.39 11.63 10.79
C THR A 18 -27.33 10.57 10.53
N PRO A 19 -27.21 10.00 9.31
CA PRO A 19 -26.03 9.24 8.98
C PRO A 19 -24.86 10.21 9.08
N VAL A 20 -23.97 9.99 10.04
CA VAL A 20 -22.63 10.56 10.02
C VAL A 20 -21.98 9.95 8.77
N MET A 21 -22.11 10.65 7.64
CA MET A 21 -21.25 10.44 6.48
C MET A 21 -19.84 10.73 6.98
N GLY A 22 -19.16 9.68 7.43
CA GLY A 22 -17.72 9.69 7.55
C GLY A 22 -17.20 10.17 6.21
N ARG A 23 -16.55 11.32 6.20
CA ARG A 23 -15.75 11.77 5.07
C ARG A 23 -14.68 10.70 4.87
N ALA A 24 -14.98 9.73 4.00
CA ALA A 24 -13.95 8.96 3.33
C ALA A 24 -13.05 10.02 2.70
N HIS A 25 -11.84 10.16 3.23
CA HIS A 25 -10.83 10.96 2.57
C HIS A 25 -10.58 10.23 1.25
N ALA A 26 -11.14 10.77 0.16
CA ALA A 26 -10.74 10.38 -1.17
C ALA A 26 -9.22 10.58 -1.23
N ALA A 27 -8.49 9.51 -1.54
CA ALA A 27 -7.04 9.56 -1.72
C ALA A 27 -6.73 10.66 -2.74
N THR A 28 -6.08 11.73 -2.30
CA THR A 28 -5.62 12.81 -3.18
C THR A 28 -4.40 12.30 -3.94
N GLY A 29 -4.62 11.73 -5.12
CA GLY A 29 -3.61 11.24 -6.05
C GLY A 29 -4.27 10.52 -7.23
N ALA A 30 -3.61 10.45 -8.37
CA ALA A 30 -4.10 9.85 -9.62
C ALA A 30 -4.25 8.30 -9.57
N GLY A 31 -4.50 7.74 -8.37
CA GLY A 31 -4.49 6.31 -8.11
C GLY A 31 -3.11 5.69 -8.32
N ASN A 32 -3.00 4.39 -8.06
CA ASN A 32 -1.79 3.67 -8.44
C ASN A 32 -1.68 3.56 -9.99
N SER A 33 -2.82 3.59 -10.71
CA SER A 33 -2.88 3.53 -12.19
C SER A 33 -1.95 4.50 -12.91
N ALA A 34 -1.72 5.69 -12.33
CA ALA A 34 -0.81 6.68 -12.91
C ALA A 34 0.63 6.21 -13.10
N CYS A 35 1.04 5.12 -12.44
CA CYS A 35 2.39 4.57 -12.56
C CYS A 35 2.55 3.51 -13.63
N TRP A 36 1.47 3.08 -14.29
CA TRP A 36 1.54 2.03 -15.32
C TRP A 36 0.66 2.21 -16.53
N THR A 37 -0.32 3.11 -16.50
CA THR A 37 -1.07 3.45 -17.72
C THR A 37 -0.22 4.40 -18.55
N SER A 38 0.33 3.90 -19.65
CA SER A 38 0.96 4.74 -20.67
C SER A 38 -0.05 5.14 -21.74
N ASP A 39 -1.06 4.29 -21.99
CA ASP A 39 -2.11 4.52 -22.98
C ASP A 39 -3.53 4.21 -22.44
N PRO A 40 -4.58 4.86 -22.97
CA PRO A 40 -5.97 4.50 -22.68
C PRO A 40 -6.27 3.06 -23.13
N GLY A 41 -6.59 2.17 -22.19
CA GLY A 41 -6.94 0.77 -22.46
C GLY A 41 -5.93 -0.26 -21.96
N ASP A 42 -4.81 0.19 -21.36
CA ASP A 42 -3.86 -0.70 -20.69
C ASP A 42 -4.55 -1.56 -19.62
N GLU A 43 -4.17 -2.84 -19.56
CA GLU A 43 -4.68 -3.78 -18.57
C GLU A 43 -4.36 -3.32 -17.14
N GLU A 44 -5.25 -3.63 -16.19
CA GLU A 44 -4.98 -3.39 -14.78
C GLU A 44 -3.76 -4.21 -14.35
N ARG A 45 -2.79 -3.56 -13.70
CA ARG A 45 -1.60 -4.20 -13.14
C ARG A 45 -1.66 -4.19 -11.60
N PRO A 46 -2.38 -5.15 -10.98
CA PRO A 46 -2.64 -5.18 -9.54
C PRO A 46 -1.40 -5.46 -8.68
N GLU A 47 -0.26 -5.79 -9.28
CA GLU A 47 1.04 -5.91 -8.64
C GLU A 47 1.81 -4.59 -8.56
N ILE A 48 1.47 -3.58 -9.36
CA ILE A 48 2.23 -2.33 -9.42
C ILE A 48 1.73 -1.35 -8.36
N THR A 49 2.65 -0.69 -7.67
CA THR A 49 2.38 0.44 -6.80
C THR A 49 3.14 1.68 -7.25
N CYS A 50 2.52 2.86 -7.07
CA CYS A 50 3.21 4.16 -7.16
C CYS A 50 4.04 4.49 -5.92
N ARG A 51 4.05 3.60 -4.92
CA ARG A 51 4.70 3.89 -3.65
C ARG A 51 6.21 3.81 -3.81
N ASP A 52 6.89 4.86 -3.34
CA ASP A 52 8.34 4.88 -3.19
C ASP A 52 8.80 3.72 -2.30
N LEU A 53 9.71 2.89 -2.82
CA LEU A 53 10.27 1.72 -2.14
C LEU A 53 11.57 2.04 -1.39
N SER A 54 11.67 3.23 -0.79
CA SER A 54 12.81 3.57 0.07
C SER A 54 12.94 2.66 1.28
N GLU A 55 14.12 2.64 1.89
CA GLU A 55 14.38 1.82 3.09
C GLU A 55 13.37 2.07 4.22
N ALA A 56 12.94 3.31 4.41
CA ALA A 56 11.94 3.66 5.42
C ALA A 56 10.57 3.03 5.11
N THR A 57 10.16 3.05 3.83
CA THR A 57 8.96 2.35 3.36
C THR A 57 9.08 0.85 3.63
N LEU A 58 10.19 0.22 3.25
CA LEU A 58 10.39 -1.22 3.40
C LEU A 58 10.39 -1.65 4.87
N LYS A 59 11.06 -0.90 5.76
CA LYS A 59 11.00 -1.12 7.21
C LYS A 59 9.60 -0.97 7.78
N ALA A 60 8.77 -0.10 7.20
CA ALA A 60 7.38 0.03 7.65
C ALA A 60 6.55 -1.23 7.38
N LEU A 61 6.99 -2.15 6.51
CA LEU A 61 6.26 -3.40 6.21
C LEU A 61 6.42 -4.47 7.30
N GLU A 62 7.43 -4.34 8.15
CA GLU A 62 7.75 -5.30 9.20
C GLU A 62 6.54 -5.58 10.09
N ASN A 63 6.25 -6.87 10.33
CA ASN A 63 5.15 -7.35 11.18
C ASN A 63 3.71 -6.96 10.76
N LYS A 64 3.52 -6.29 9.61
CA LYS A 64 2.19 -5.97 9.10
C LYS A 64 1.42 -7.24 8.71
N THR A 65 0.11 -7.17 8.84
CA THR A 65 -0.82 -8.16 8.28
C THR A 65 -0.99 -7.96 6.79
N SER A 66 -1.44 -8.98 6.07
CA SER A 66 -1.75 -8.89 4.64
C SER A 66 -2.76 -7.78 4.32
N LYS A 67 -3.76 -7.56 5.17
CA LYS A 67 -4.72 -6.45 5.02
C LYS A 67 -4.03 -5.09 5.10
N GLU A 68 -3.13 -4.90 6.07
CA GLU A 68 -2.37 -3.66 6.22
C GLU A 68 -1.40 -3.44 5.07
N ILE A 69 -0.82 -4.50 4.51
CA ILE A 69 0.05 -4.44 3.32
C ILE A 69 -0.75 -3.97 2.09
N VAL A 70 -1.91 -4.57 1.81
CA VAL A 70 -2.77 -4.15 0.69
C VAL A 70 -3.21 -2.69 0.85
N GLN A 71 -3.60 -2.30 2.06
CA GLN A 71 -3.95 -0.90 2.34
C GLN A 71 -2.76 0.04 2.17
N PHE A 72 -1.57 -0.41 2.54
CA PHE A 72 -0.33 0.38 2.46
C PHE A 72 0.09 0.63 1.02
N PHE A 73 0.09 -0.39 0.17
CA PHE A 73 0.45 -0.27 -1.25
C PHE A 73 -0.70 0.23 -2.12
N GLY A 74 -1.94 0.10 -1.66
CA GLY A 74 -3.14 0.47 -2.41
C GLY A 74 -3.42 -0.46 -3.60
N VAL A 75 -2.80 -1.64 -3.62
CA VAL A 75 -2.99 -2.70 -4.62
C VAL A 75 -2.92 -4.07 -3.94
N PRO A 76 -3.58 -5.11 -4.49
CA PRO A 76 -3.66 -6.41 -3.84
C PRO A 76 -2.37 -7.25 -3.97
N GLY A 77 -1.46 -6.87 -4.86
CA GLY A 77 -0.26 -7.64 -5.20
C GLY A 77 -0.52 -8.63 -6.34
N LYS A 78 0.56 -9.27 -6.81
CA LYS A 78 0.52 -10.22 -7.94
C LYS A 78 -0.43 -11.39 -7.68
N GLU A 79 -1.20 -11.78 -8.70
CA GLU A 79 -2.27 -12.79 -8.59
C GLU A 79 -3.29 -12.51 -7.47
N HIS A 80 -3.50 -11.22 -7.13
CA HIS A 80 -4.31 -10.78 -5.99
C HIS A 80 -3.84 -11.31 -4.63
N LYS A 81 -2.53 -11.62 -4.51
CA LYS A 81 -1.90 -12.06 -3.27
C LYS A 81 -0.89 -11.00 -2.82
N PRO A 82 -0.91 -10.61 -1.54
CA PRO A 82 -0.04 -9.57 -1.03
C PRO A 82 1.37 -10.08 -0.71
N THR A 83 1.92 -10.93 -1.56
CA THR A 83 3.23 -11.58 -1.38
C THR A 83 4.30 -11.01 -2.30
N HIS A 84 3.90 -10.36 -3.40
CA HIS A 84 4.83 -9.80 -4.38
C HIS A 84 4.26 -8.49 -4.95
N PHE A 85 5.10 -7.47 -5.00
CA PHE A 85 4.78 -6.12 -5.49
C PHE A 85 5.89 -5.58 -6.37
N GLU A 86 5.51 -4.81 -7.38
CA GLU A 86 6.39 -4.06 -8.26
C GLU A 86 6.18 -2.56 -8.02
N GLY A 87 7.25 -1.78 -7.85
CA GLY A 87 7.20 -0.32 -7.82
C GLY A 87 7.55 0.23 -9.19
N MET A 88 6.72 1.12 -9.75
CA MET A 88 6.97 1.78 -11.04
C MET A 88 6.78 3.31 -10.95
N ASP A 89 7.42 3.94 -9.98
CA ASP A 89 7.48 5.40 -9.90
C ASP A 89 8.85 5.89 -10.40
N ASN A 90 8.85 6.43 -11.61
CA ASN A 90 10.07 6.95 -12.26
C ASN A 90 10.34 8.43 -11.92
N SER A 91 9.63 9.01 -10.96
CA SER A 91 9.92 10.37 -10.52
C SER A 91 11.32 10.42 -9.90
N THR A 92 12.12 11.41 -10.30
CA THR A 92 13.51 11.58 -9.85
C THR A 92 13.65 11.45 -8.34
N GLY A 93 14.60 10.64 -7.90
CA GLY A 93 14.95 10.42 -6.49
C GLY A 93 14.14 9.33 -5.79
N ARG A 94 13.12 8.75 -6.44
CA ARG A 94 12.30 7.66 -5.87
C ARG A 94 12.86 6.30 -6.22
N TYR A 95 12.61 5.33 -5.35
CA TYR A 95 13.01 3.94 -5.50
C TYR A 95 11.86 3.10 -6.06
N SER A 96 12.18 2.32 -7.08
CA SER A 96 11.28 1.42 -7.81
C SER A 96 11.97 0.07 -8.04
N GLY A 97 11.21 -1.01 -8.19
CA GLY A 97 11.75 -2.37 -8.24
C GLY A 97 10.80 -3.41 -7.65
N ASN A 98 11.34 -4.49 -7.09
CA ASN A 98 10.53 -5.62 -6.61
C ASN A 98 10.58 -5.73 -5.08
N VAL A 99 9.46 -6.17 -4.49
CA VAL A 99 9.35 -6.51 -3.06
C VAL A 99 8.62 -7.84 -2.91
N ASP A 100 9.31 -8.81 -2.30
CA ASP A 100 8.77 -10.11 -1.91
C ASP A 100 8.55 -10.17 -0.39
N LEU A 101 7.37 -10.64 0.00
CA LEU A 101 6.94 -10.75 1.40
C LEU A 101 6.63 -12.20 1.75
N THR A 102 7.21 -12.68 2.84
CA THR A 102 6.84 -13.96 3.47
C THR A 102 6.04 -13.71 4.73
N TYR A 103 4.93 -14.43 4.87
CA TYR A 103 4.06 -14.36 6.04
C TYR A 103 4.20 -15.59 6.92
N VAL A 104 4.27 -15.39 8.23
CA VAL A 104 4.11 -16.46 9.23
C VAL A 104 3.06 -15.98 10.23
N HIS A 105 2.10 -16.86 10.56
CA HIS A 105 0.96 -16.53 11.42
C HIS A 105 0.22 -15.25 10.99
N GLY A 106 0.08 -15.04 9.67
CA GLY A 106 -0.67 -13.92 9.08
C GLY A 106 0.05 -12.56 9.14
N ARG A 107 1.34 -12.53 9.48
CA ARG A 107 2.15 -11.30 9.54
C ARG A 107 3.44 -11.44 8.75
N VAL A 108 3.91 -10.33 8.19
CA VAL A 108 5.21 -10.28 7.50
C VAL A 108 6.32 -10.70 8.48
N ARG A 109 7.14 -11.65 8.03
CA ARG A 109 8.34 -12.17 8.73
C ARG A 109 9.58 -12.21 7.87
N ALA A 110 9.43 -12.11 6.56
CA ALA A 110 10.56 -11.80 5.70
C ALA A 110 10.17 -10.77 4.65
N ILE A 111 11.12 -9.88 4.36
CA ILE A 111 11.09 -8.93 3.26
C ILE A 111 12.38 -9.15 2.48
N ASP A 112 12.26 -9.35 1.17
CA ASP A 112 13.37 -9.30 0.24
C ASP A 112 13.00 -8.28 -0.84
N ALA A 113 13.85 -7.29 -1.05
CA ALA A 113 13.59 -6.24 -2.02
C ALA A 113 14.87 -5.90 -2.78
N LEU A 114 14.68 -5.67 -4.08
CA LEU A 114 15.73 -5.22 -4.98
C LEU A 114 15.17 -4.04 -5.78
N VAL A 115 15.73 -2.86 -5.53
CA VAL A 115 15.19 -1.60 -6.05
C VAL A 115 16.31 -0.72 -6.60
N ALA A 116 15.98 0.21 -7.49
CA ALA A 116 16.90 1.24 -7.97
C ALA A 116 16.23 2.61 -7.85
N GLN A 117 17.06 3.65 -7.71
CA GLN A 117 16.61 5.02 -7.64
C GLN A 117 16.55 5.62 -9.05
N ALA A 118 15.41 6.22 -9.39
CA ALA A 118 15.27 7.01 -10.62
C ALA A 118 16.20 8.24 -10.57
N GLN A 119 17.07 8.36 -11.57
CA GLN A 119 18.03 9.46 -11.70
C GLN A 119 17.45 10.63 -12.50
N ALA A 120 18.12 11.78 -12.44
CA ALA A 120 17.67 12.99 -13.12
C ALA A 120 17.75 12.90 -14.66
N ASP A 121 18.60 12.03 -15.18
CA ASP A 121 18.73 11.74 -16.62
C ASP A 121 17.72 10.70 -17.13
N GLY A 122 16.80 10.24 -16.27
CA GLY A 122 15.81 9.21 -16.59
C GLY A 122 16.35 7.78 -16.50
N SER A 123 17.62 7.58 -16.16
CA SER A 123 18.19 6.25 -15.91
C SER A 123 17.85 5.75 -14.50
N ALA A 124 18.06 4.46 -14.25
CA ALA A 124 18.01 3.88 -12.91
C ALA A 124 19.44 3.79 -12.34
N SER A 125 19.59 4.01 -11.04
CA SER A 125 20.85 3.74 -10.34
C SER A 125 21.22 2.25 -10.36
N GLU A 126 22.39 1.93 -9.80
CA GLU A 126 22.66 0.55 -9.38
C GLU A 126 21.56 0.04 -8.43
N MET A 127 21.28 -1.26 -8.51
CA MET A 127 20.29 -1.89 -7.66
C MET A 127 20.80 -1.93 -6.22
N VAL A 128 19.94 -1.58 -5.28
CA VAL A 128 20.15 -1.73 -3.84
C VAL A 128 19.25 -2.83 -3.32
N ARG A 129 19.81 -3.67 -2.45
CA ARG A 129 19.11 -4.76 -1.80
C ARG A 129 18.66 -4.37 -0.40
N PHE A 130 17.50 -4.88 0.02
CA PHE A 130 17.04 -4.83 1.40
C PHE A 130 16.52 -6.20 1.80
N ILE A 131 17.10 -6.77 2.85
CA ILE A 131 16.63 -8.03 3.42
C ILE A 131 16.29 -7.78 4.88
N TRP A 132 15.09 -8.18 5.27
CA TRP A 132 14.70 -8.29 6.67
C TRP A 132 14.15 -9.69 6.92
N ASN A 133 14.89 -10.51 7.66
CA ASN A 133 14.47 -11.83 8.12
C ASN A 133 15.11 -12.10 9.49
N PRO A 134 14.44 -11.73 10.60
CA PRO A 134 14.98 -11.87 11.94
C PRO A 134 15.14 -13.34 12.35
N GLU A 135 14.29 -14.25 11.87
CA GLU A 135 14.35 -15.68 12.23
C GLU A 135 15.61 -16.37 11.69
N LYS A 136 16.11 -15.91 10.54
CA LYS A 136 17.37 -16.38 9.94
C LYS A 136 18.58 -15.51 10.28
N ASN A 137 18.42 -14.51 11.14
CA ASN A 137 19.43 -13.49 11.42
C ASN A 137 20.00 -12.83 10.13
N ARG A 138 19.15 -12.61 9.13
CA ARG A 138 19.50 -11.92 7.87
C ARG A 138 18.78 -10.59 7.83
N ILE A 139 19.43 -9.53 8.32
CA ILE A 139 18.88 -8.17 8.30
C ILE A 139 19.95 -7.26 7.71
N CYS A 140 19.79 -6.81 6.47
CA CYS A 140 20.78 -5.98 5.78
C CYS A 140 20.10 -5.03 4.80
N SER A 141 20.82 -3.99 4.40
CA SER A 141 20.32 -2.94 3.51
C SER A 141 21.49 -2.26 2.81
N ASP A 142 21.40 -2.14 1.49
CA ASP A 142 22.38 -1.46 0.64
C ASP A 142 22.01 -0.02 0.32
N PHE A 143 20.97 0.51 0.97
CA PHE A 143 20.65 1.93 0.88
C PHE A 143 21.79 2.80 1.46
N PRO A 144 22.01 4.02 0.95
CA PRO A 144 23.13 4.87 1.35
C PRO A 144 23.24 5.15 2.87
N GLN A 145 22.11 5.23 3.56
CA GLN A 145 22.04 5.49 5.00
C GLN A 145 22.18 4.25 5.88
N SER A 146 22.26 3.05 5.29
CA SER A 146 22.34 1.80 6.04
C SER A 146 23.72 1.60 6.67
N ARG A 147 23.72 1.10 7.91
CA ARG A 147 24.95 0.69 8.63
C ARG A 147 25.31 -0.77 8.43
N ASN A 148 24.38 -1.61 7.96
CA ASN A 148 24.59 -3.03 7.77
C ASN A 148 24.34 -3.40 6.31
N ARG A 149 25.42 -3.42 5.52
CA ARG A 149 25.37 -3.74 4.09
C ARG A 149 25.02 -5.20 3.87
N CYS A 150 24.37 -5.50 2.76
CA CYS A 150 24.14 -6.89 2.40
C CYS A 150 25.46 -7.54 1.93
N PRO A 151 25.68 -8.83 2.25
CA PRO A 151 26.82 -9.54 1.72
C PRO A 151 26.66 -9.71 0.20
N ASP A 152 27.77 -9.63 -0.52
CA ASP A 152 27.84 -10.04 -1.92
C ASP A 152 27.53 -11.55 -2.03
N GLU A 153 26.71 -11.94 -3.02
CA GLU A 153 26.35 -13.35 -3.28
C GLU A 153 27.37 -14.08 -4.16
#